data_AF-A0A7Y2DWG9-F1
#
_entry.id   AF-A0A7Y2DWG9-F1
#
_cell.length_a   1.000
_cell.length_b   1.000
_cell.length_c   1.000
_cell.angle_alpha   90.00
_cell.angle_beta   90.00
_cell.angle_gamma   90.00
#
_symmetry.space_group_name_H-M   'P 1'
#
loop_
_entity.id
_entity.type
_entity.pdbx_description
1 polymer ?
#
loop_
_entity_poly.entity_id
_entity_poly.type
_entity_poly.pdbx_seq_one_letter_code
_entity_poly.pdbx_strand_id
1 'polypeptide(L)' 'MATFRRFEEINAWQTARKSTARIYTFSNGSLGRDFSLCDQMKRASISIMANIAEGHGRRTNKSTLQTLPTQ' A
#
# COMPACT_ATOMS: atom_id res chain seq x y z
N MET A 1 7.34 17.94 13.07
CA MET A 1 6.91 16.63 12.52
C MET A 1 7.46 16.51 11.13
N ALA A 2 8.10 15.38 10.78
CA ALA A 2 8.70 15.20 9.47
C ALA A 2 7.64 15.20 8.36
N THR A 3 7.73 16.15 7.45
CA THR A 3 6.93 16.16 6.21
C THR A 3 7.59 15.21 5.23
N PHE A 4 7.06 13.99 5.11
CA PHE A 4 7.45 13.09 4.03
C PHE A 4 7.12 13.77 2.70
N ARG A 5 8.05 13.79 1.74
CA ARG A 5 7.82 14.30 0.39
C ARG A 5 7.27 13.19 -0.51
N ARG A 6 7.72 11.96 -0.28
CA ARG A 6 7.35 10.77 -1.02
C ARG A 6 6.85 9.68 -0.08
N PHE A 7 5.88 8.87 -0.53
CA PHE A 7 5.35 7.78 0.31
C PHE A 7 6.40 6.71 0.60
N GLU A 8 7.41 6.58 -0.26
CA GLU A 8 8.54 5.66 -0.09
C GLU A 8 9.41 5.99 1.14
N GLU A 9 9.35 7.22 1.65
CA GLU A 9 10.06 7.66 2.87
C GLU A 9 9.33 7.20 4.15
N ILE A 10 8.08 6.77 4.05
CA ILE A 10 7.28 6.34 5.20
C ILE A 10 7.78 4.95 5.66
N ASN A 11 8.27 4.85 6.90
CA ASN A 11 8.73 3.58 7.49
C ASN A 11 7.70 2.45 7.40
N ALA A 12 6.41 2.76 7.57
CA ALA A 12 5.33 1.79 7.40
C ALA A 12 5.26 1.26 5.94
N TRP A 13 5.46 2.11 4.93
CA TRP A 13 5.48 1.69 3.52
C TRP A 13 6.71 0.81 3.23
N GLN A 14 7.89 1.19 3.74
CA GLN A 14 9.10 0.40 3.59
C GLN A 14 8.98 -0.98 4.25
N THR A 15 8.35 -1.04 5.42
CA THR A 15 8.06 -2.29 6.12
C THR A 15 7.08 -3.15 5.32
N ALA A 16 5.99 -2.57 4.83
CA ALA A 16 5.03 -3.25 3.95
C ALA A 16 5.68 -3.80 2.67
N ARG A 17 6.62 -3.04 2.06
CA ARG A 17 7.40 -3.50 0.90
C ARG A 17 8.26 -4.72 1.21
N LYS A 18 8.97 -4.71 2.35
CA LYS A 18 9.78 -5.86 2.80
C LYS A 18 8.91 -7.09 3.08
N SER A 19 7.75 -6.90 3.73
CA SER A 19 6.79 -7.97 3.99
C SER A 19 6.21 -8.55 2.70
N THR A 20 5.85 -7.68 1.75
CA THR A 20 5.36 -8.09 0.42
C THR A 20 6.41 -8.94 -0.30
N ALA A 21 7.67 -8.54 -0.31
CA ALA A 21 8.74 -9.33 -0.91
C ALA A 21 8.84 -10.74 -0.30
N ARG A 22 8.77 -10.87 1.03
CA ARG A 22 8.77 -12.16 1.72
C ARG A 22 7.56 -13.02 1.34
N ILE A 23 6.39 -12.41 1.19
CA ILE A 23 5.17 -13.11 0.78
C ILE A 23 5.31 -13.64 -0.64
N TYR A 24 5.91 -12.87 -1.55
CA TYR A 24 6.23 -13.37 -2.90
C TYR A 24 7.20 -14.55 -2.86
N THR A 25 8.29 -14.47 -2.08
CA THR A 25 9.22 -15.60 -1.90
C THR A 25 8.51 -16.85 -1.36
N PHE A 26 7.67 -16.68 -0.33
CA PHE A 26 6.97 -17.80 0.31
C PHE A 26 5.92 -18.41 -0.63
N SER A 27 5.19 -17.58 -1.37
CA SER A 27 4.19 -18.00 -2.34
C SER A 27 4.78 -18.71 -3.57
N ASN A 28 6.04 -18.47 -3.91
CA ASN A 28 6.72 -19.18 -4.99
C ASN A 28 7.46 -20.44 -4.50
N GLY A 29 7.54 -20.64 -3.19
CA GLY A 29 8.16 -21.79 -2.55
C GLY A 29 7.12 -22.74 -1.98
N SER A 30 7.13 -22.89 -0.66
CA SER A 30 6.33 -23.86 0.10
C SER A 30 4.81 -23.72 -0.11
N LEU A 31 4.31 -22.52 -0.38
CA LEU A 31 2.88 -22.29 -0.64
C LEU A 31 2.49 -22.38 -2.12
N GLY A 32 3.43 -22.57 -3.05
CA GLY A 32 3.20 -22.40 -4.49
C GLY A 32 2.20 -23.35 -5.13
N ARG A 33 1.73 -24.38 -4.41
CA ARG A 33 0.67 -25.29 -4.87
C ARG A 33 -0.74 -24.81 -4.49
N ASP A 34 -0.85 -23.93 -3.49
CA ASP A 34 -2.12 -23.30 -3.11
C ASP A 34 -2.24 -21.94 -3.81
N PHE A 35 -2.69 -21.99 -5.06
CA PHE A 35 -2.78 -20.81 -5.91
C PHE A 35 -3.76 -19.76 -5.37
N SER A 36 -4.88 -20.20 -4.79
CA SER A 36 -5.89 -19.29 -4.24
C SER A 36 -5.36 -18.53 -3.02
N LEU A 37 -4.72 -19.25 -2.08
CA LEU A 37 -4.12 -18.63 -0.91
C LEU A 37 -2.97 -17.70 -1.30
N CYS A 38 -2.09 -18.13 -2.22
CA CYS A 38 -1.00 -17.31 -2.73
C CYS A 38 -1.50 -15.98 -3.33
N ASP A 39 -2.54 -16.05 -4.16
CA ASP A 39 -3.13 -14.91 -4.84
C ASP A 39 -3.79 -13.94 -3.83
N GLN A 40 -4.54 -14.46 -2.86
CA GLN A 40 -5.11 -13.66 -1.77
C GLN A 40 -4.03 -12.96 -0.93
N MET A 41 -2.97 -13.67 -0.54
CA MET A 41 -1.86 -13.09 0.23
C MET A 41 -1.12 -12.00 -0.55
N LYS A 42 -0.83 -12.23 -1.84
CA LYS A 42 -0.19 -11.24 -2.72
C LYS A 42 -1.04 -9.98 -2.83
N ARG A 43 -2.34 -10.11 -3.12
CA ARG A 43 -3.26 -8.96 -3.23
C ARG A 43 -3.38 -8.18 -1.93
N ALA A 44 -3.56 -8.87 -0.79
CA ALA A 44 -3.64 -8.24 0.52
C ALA A 44 -2.38 -7.42 0.84
N SER A 45 -1.20 -7.97 0.53
CA SER A 45 0.08 -7.30 0.77
C SER A 45 0.26 -6.03 -0.07
N ILE A 46 -0.11 -6.09 -1.35
CA ILE A 46 -0.08 -4.94 -2.26
C ILE A 46 -1.06 -3.85 -1.79
N SER A 47 -2.25 -4.25 -1.33
CA SER A 47 -3.27 -3.33 -0.82
C SER A 47 -2.76 -2.47 0.34
N ILE A 48 -1.93 -3.01 1.24
CA ILE A 48 -1.32 -2.24 2.34
C ILE A 48 -0.44 -1.10 1.80
N MET A 49 0.42 -1.41 0.83
CA MET A 49 1.29 -0.40 0.22
C MET A 49 0.48 0.66 -0.55
N ALA A 50 -0.55 0.24 -1.28
CA ALA A 50 -1.44 1.13 -2.03
C ALA A 50 -2.17 2.11 -1.09
N ASN A 51 -2.75 1.62 0.00
CA ASN A 51 -3.43 2.45 1.00
C ASN A 51 -2.49 3.50 1.62
N ILE A 52 -1.23 3.16 1.88
CA ILE A 52 -0.25 4.12 2.41
C ILE A 52 0.09 5.19 1.36
N ALA A 53 0.28 4.80 0.09
CA ALA A 53 0.55 5.72 -1.00
C ALA A 53 -0.64 6.67 -1.27
N GLU A 54 -1.86 6.14 -1.29
CA GLU A 54 -3.08 6.94 -1.41
C GLU A 54 -3.26 7.90 -0.24
N GLY A 55 -3.07 7.42 1.00
CA GLY A 55 -3.17 8.25 2.20
C GLY A 55 -2.14 9.38 2.22
N HIS A 56 -0.93 9.13 1.72
CA HIS A 56 0.10 10.16 1.51
C HIS A 56 -0.37 11.18 0.47
N GLY A 57 -0.84 10.73 -0.69
CA GLY A 57 -1.35 11.59 -1.76
C GLY A 57 -2.51 12.49 -1.31
N ARG A 58 -3.47 11.96 -0.53
CA ARG A 58 -4.60 12.75 0.02
C ARG A 58 -4.15 13.82 1.01
N ARG A 59 -3.07 13.58 1.79
CA ARG A 59 -2.53 14.58 2.72
C ARG A 59 -1.78 15.70 1.99
N THR A 60 -1.07 15.37 0.92
CA THR A 60 -0.38 16.34 0.07
C THR A 60 -1.37 17.14 -0.80
N ASN A 61 -2.47 16.52 -1.23
CA ASN A 61 -3.51 17.12 -2.06
C ASN A 61 -4.69 17.68 -1.24
N LYS A 62 -4.43 18.24 -0.06
CA LYS A 62 -5.44 18.94 0.76
C LYS A 62 -5.89 20.30 0.18
N SER A 63 -5.82 20.45 -1.14
CA SER A 63 -6.53 21.49 -1.90
C SER A 63 -7.70 20.86 -2.63
N THR A 64 -8.87 21.48 -2.45
CA THR A 64 -10.15 21.23 -3.15
C THR A 64 -11.10 20.24 -2.46
N LEU A 65 -11.52 20.59 -1.23
CA LEU A 65 -12.91 20.36 -0.79
C LEU A 65 -13.68 21.70 -0.77
N GLN A 66 -13.52 22.49 -1.82
CA GLN A 66 -14.43 23.60 -2.14
C GLN A 66 -15.19 23.24 -3.42
N THR A 67 -16.08 22.26 -3.31
CA THR A 67 -17.17 22.06 -4.28
C THR A 67 -18.43 21.74 -3.51
N LEU A 68 -19.02 22.79 -2.93
CA LEU A 68 -20.47 22.97 -2.78
C LEU A 68 -20.73 24.46 -3.00
N PRO A 69 -21.88 24.91 -3.56
CA PRO A 69 -23.14 24.17 -3.75
C PRO A 69 -23.73 24.28 -5.18
N THR A 70 -24.63 23.36 -5.55
CA THR A 70 -25.89 23.67 -6.29
C THR A 70 -26.67 22.38 -6.54
N GLN A 71 -27.74 22.17 -5.77
CA GLN A 71 -29.11 22.07 -6.29
C GLN A 71 -29.98 22.94 -5.37
#